data_AF-A0A5P8WER1-F1
#
_entry.id   AF-A0A5P8WER1-F1
#
_cell.length_a   1.000
_cell.length_b   1.000
_cell.length_c   1.000
_cell.angle_alpha   90.00
_cell.angle_beta   90.00
_cell.angle_gamma   90.00
#
_symmetry.space_group_name_H-M   'P 1'
#
loop_
_entity.id
_entity.type
_entity.pdbx_description
1 polymer ?
#
loop_
_entity_poly.entity_id
_entity_poly.type
_entity_poly.pdbx_seq_one_letter_code
_entity_poly.pdbx_strand_id
1 'polypeptide(L)'
;MTHPTYTQQALCRYTLPRLKRIATELGVTPTGDKRASETWLEAIINHQSTQVQKVANEQITAQAELDSYIVDQAQVVAPEPLTIVEISFDHHEYYAGNQLVASISHDDNHLTQRWVVMVNGKEVFRANTLMRCDRFICTHYKDGTLPVQEEAGVQGAVSPIRNSQFAV
;
A
#
# COMPACT_ATOMS: atom_id res chain seq x y z
N MET A 1 -26.80 1.07 -26.74
CA MET A 1 -26.54 0.30 -27.97
C MET A 1 -25.05 0.43 -28.27
N THR A 2 -24.30 -0.66 -28.26
CA THR A 2 -22.88 -0.68 -28.59
C THR A 2 -22.73 -0.63 -30.10
N HIS A 3 -22.22 0.47 -30.64
CA HIS A 3 -21.87 0.53 -32.06
C HIS A 3 -20.61 -0.31 -32.30
N PRO A 4 -20.58 -1.17 -33.34
CA PRO A 4 -19.40 -1.97 -33.64
C PRO A 4 -18.22 -1.09 -34.03
N THR A 5 -17.03 -1.42 -33.52
CA THR A 5 -15.78 -0.78 -33.94
C THR A 5 -15.34 -1.37 -35.27
N TYR A 6 -15.21 -0.50 -36.28
CA TYR A 6 -14.83 -0.89 -37.63
C TYR A 6 -13.32 -0.73 -37.79
N THR A 7 -12.65 -1.71 -38.39
CA THR A 7 -11.22 -1.58 -38.71
C THR A 7 -11.05 -0.91 -40.07
N GLN A 8 -9.91 -0.24 -40.27
CA GLN A 8 -9.58 0.38 -41.56
C GLN A 8 -9.68 -0.60 -42.73
N GLN A 9 -9.17 -1.83 -42.55
CA GLN A 9 -9.19 -2.87 -43.56
C GLN A 9 -10.62 -3.34 -43.91
N ALA A 10 -11.54 -3.31 -42.95
CA ALA A 10 -12.95 -3.60 -43.20
C ALA A 10 -13.64 -2.46 -43.96
N LEU A 11 -13.37 -1.20 -43.59
CA LEU A 11 -13.94 -0.02 -44.23
C LEU A 11 -13.48 0.13 -45.69
N CYS A 12 -12.23 -0.18 -46.01
CA CYS A 12 -11.70 -0.14 -47.39
C CYS A 12 -12.43 -1.11 -48.36
N ARG A 13 -13.08 -2.15 -47.84
CA ARG A 13 -13.83 -3.13 -48.65
C ARG A 13 -15.27 -2.69 -48.92
N TYR A 14 -15.76 -1.64 -48.25
CA TYR A 14 -17.13 -1.16 -48.40
C TYR A 14 -17.27 -0.10 -49.49
N THR A 15 -18.45 -0.07 -50.09
CA THR A 15 -18.81 0.95 -51.09
C THR A 15 -19.17 2.28 -50.42
N LEU A 16 -19.04 3.38 -51.17
CA LEU A 16 -19.35 4.72 -50.68
C LEU A 16 -20.76 4.85 -50.04
N PRO A 17 -21.85 4.28 -50.60
CA PRO A 17 -23.16 4.32 -49.95
C PRO A 17 -23.18 3.63 -48.58
N ARG A 18 -22.42 2.53 -48.41
CA ARG A 18 -22.32 1.81 -47.14
C ARG A 18 -21.54 2.62 -46.11
N LEU A 19 -20.43 3.27 -46.52
CA LEU A 19 -19.64 4.16 -45.66
C LEU A 19 -20.48 5.35 -45.17
N LYS A 20 -21.28 5.97 -46.05
CA LYS A 20 -22.20 7.05 -45.67
C LYS A 20 -23.21 6.61 -44.62
N ARG A 21 -23.79 5.41 -44.78
CA ARG A 21 -24.74 4.85 -43.82
C ARG A 21 -24.09 4.62 -42.45
N ILE A 22 -22.89 4.04 -42.41
CA ILE A 22 -22.14 3.84 -41.17
C ILE A 22 -21.82 5.18 -40.50
N ALA A 23 -21.36 6.17 -41.27
CA ALA A 23 -21.09 7.51 -40.74
C ALA A 23 -22.35 8.16 -40.16
N THR A 24 -23.51 8.03 -40.81
CA THR A 24 -24.79 8.52 -40.25
C THR A 24 -25.22 7.76 -38.99
N GLU A 25 -25.01 6.45 -38.93
CA GLU A 25 -25.30 5.63 -37.74
C GLU A 25 -24.41 6.02 -36.56
N LEU A 26 -23.18 6.48 -36.84
CA LEU A 26 -22.23 6.98 -35.84
C LEU A 26 -22.37 8.50 -35.57
N GLY A 27 -23.25 9.22 -36.28
CA GLY A 27 -23.41 10.67 -36.15
C GLY A 27 -22.23 11.50 -36.69
N VAL A 28 -21.38 10.92 -37.53
CA VAL A 28 -20.16 11.54 -38.05
C VAL A 28 -20.42 12.24 -39.38
N THR A 29 -19.92 13.47 -39.53
CA THR A 29 -19.89 14.17 -40.81
C THR A 29 -18.44 14.42 -41.24
N PRO A 30 -18.03 13.98 -42.44
CA PRO A 30 -16.67 14.19 -42.92
C PRO A 30 -16.42 15.66 -43.27
N THR A 31 -15.22 16.13 -42.94
CA THR A 31 -14.70 17.43 -43.35
C THR A 31 -13.91 17.27 -44.64
N GLY A 32 -14.33 17.93 -45.73
CA GLY A 32 -13.66 17.84 -47.04
C GLY A 32 -14.57 17.33 -48.16
N ASP A 33 -13.99 16.65 -49.16
CA ASP A 33 -14.72 16.16 -50.33
C ASP A 33 -15.63 14.96 -49.99
N LYS A 34 -16.94 15.20 -49.96
CA LYS A 34 -17.96 14.18 -49.66
C LYS A 34 -18.19 13.18 -50.80
N ARG A 35 -17.51 13.34 -51.94
CA ARG A 35 -17.56 12.42 -53.09
C ARG A 35 -16.52 11.30 -52.98
N ALA A 36 -15.40 11.54 -52.30
CA ALA A 36 -14.32 10.58 -52.14
C ALA A 36 -14.60 9.60 -50.99
N SER A 37 -14.42 8.29 -51.22
CA SER A 37 -14.60 7.25 -50.20
C SER A 37 -13.59 7.35 -49.05
N GLU A 38 -12.38 7.82 -49.35
CA GLU A 38 -11.30 8.01 -48.38
C GLU A 38 -11.68 9.02 -47.29
N THR A 39 -12.30 10.14 -47.67
CA THR A 39 -12.73 11.17 -46.72
C THR A 39 -13.77 10.65 -45.73
N TRP A 40 -14.66 9.75 -46.16
CA TRP A 40 -15.62 9.10 -45.26
C TRP A 40 -14.95 8.08 -44.33
N LEU A 41 -13.96 7.33 -44.86
CA LEU A 41 -13.20 6.35 -44.09
C LEU A 41 -12.38 7.03 -42.98
N GLU A 42 -11.64 8.09 -43.30
CA GLU A 42 -10.85 8.85 -42.33
C GLU A 42 -11.73 9.43 -41.23
N ALA A 43 -12.89 9.99 -41.58
CA ALA A 43 -13.81 10.56 -40.61
C ALA A 43 -14.33 9.50 -39.61
N ILE A 44 -14.69 8.30 -40.09
CA ILE A 44 -15.16 7.20 -39.24
C ILE A 44 -14.04 6.73 -38.31
N ILE A 45 -12.83 6.53 -38.83
CA ILE A 45 -11.68 6.06 -38.04
C ILE A 45 -11.30 7.09 -36.98
N ASN A 46 -11.21 8.37 -37.35
CA ASN A 46 -10.85 9.44 -36.42
C ASN A 46 -11.87 9.55 -35.28
N HIS A 47 -13.16 9.45 -35.59
CA HIS A 47 -14.20 9.41 -34.57
C HIS A 47 -14.06 8.21 -33.63
N GLN A 48 -13.86 7.00 -34.17
CA GLN A 48 -13.67 5.79 -33.37
C GLN A 48 -12.43 5.87 -32.49
N SER A 49 -11.31 6.35 -33.03
CA SER A 49 -10.05 6.54 -32.30
C SER A 49 -10.23 7.53 -31.14
N THR A 50 -10.90 8.66 -31.40
CA THR A 50 -11.19 9.68 -30.37
C THR A 50 -12.04 9.12 -29.24
N GLN A 51 -13.09 8.35 -29.57
CA GLN A 51 -13.96 7.73 -28.57
C GLN A 51 -13.22 6.69 -27.73
N VAL A 52 -12.38 5.86 -28.34
CA VAL A 52 -11.55 4.88 -27.62
C VAL A 52 -10.56 5.58 -26.69
N GLN A 53 -9.91 6.65 -27.15
CA GLN A 53 -8.98 7.41 -26.33
C GLN A 53 -9.67 8.06 -25.12
N LYS A 54 -10.88 8.58 -25.30
CA LYS A 54 -11.66 9.17 -24.20
C LYS A 54 -11.98 8.14 -23.12
N VAL A 55 -12.47 6.96 -23.51
CA VAL A 55 -12.77 5.87 -22.57
C VAL A 55 -11.50 5.38 -21.87
N ALA A 56 -10.38 5.25 -22.59
CA ALA A 56 -9.10 4.88 -21.99
C ALA A 56 -8.64 5.90 -20.94
N ASN A 57 -8.76 7.21 -21.22
CA ASN A 57 -8.40 8.26 -20.27
C ASN A 57 -9.31 8.24 -19.03
N GLU A 58 -10.62 8.09 -19.20
CA GLU A 58 -11.57 7.97 -18.08
C GLU A 58 -11.25 6.73 -17.21
N GLN A 59 -10.88 5.62 -17.84
CA GLN A 59 -10.50 4.39 -17.13
C GLN A 59 -9.16 4.52 -16.40
N ILE A 60 -8.18 5.25 -16.96
CA ILE A 60 -6.92 5.56 -16.27
C ILE A 60 -7.16 6.41 -15.02
N THR A 61 -8.03 7.43 -15.12
CA THR A 61 -8.39 8.27 -13.97
C THR A 61 -9.10 7.46 -12.88
N ALA A 62 -10.09 6.65 -13.26
CA ALA A 62 -10.81 5.79 -12.32
C ALA A 62 -9.89 4.75 -11.64
N GLN A 63 -8.92 4.19 -12.38
CA GLN A 63 -7.95 3.26 -11.80
C GLN A 63 -7.04 3.95 -10.78
N ALA A 64 -6.56 5.16 -11.08
CA ALA A 64 -5.72 5.93 -10.17
C ALA A 64 -6.47 6.31 -8.87
N GLU A 65 -7.75 6.66 -8.96
CA GLU A 65 -8.60 6.93 -7.78
C GLU A 65 -8.78 5.66 -6.93
N LEU A 66 -9.02 4.52 -7.57
CA LEU A 66 -9.19 3.24 -6.88
C LEU A 66 -7.88 2.79 -6.22
N ASP A 67 -6.74 2.96 -6.89
CA ASP A 67 -5.43 2.65 -6.32
C ASP A 67 -5.14 3.54 -5.10
N SER A 68 -5.45 4.84 -5.17
CA SER A 68 -5.34 5.75 -4.02
C SER A 68 -6.22 5.31 -2.85
N TYR A 69 -7.47 4.93 -3.13
CA TYR A 69 -8.41 4.45 -2.10
C TYR A 69 -7.95 3.13 -1.46
N ILE A 70 -7.37 2.21 -2.25
CA ILE A 70 -6.80 0.96 -1.73
C ILE A 70 -5.62 1.26 -0.81
N VAL A 71 -4.73 2.19 -1.20
CA VAL A 71 -3.59 2.59 -0.35
C VAL A 71 -4.09 3.16 0.99
N ASP A 72 -5.09 4.04 0.97
CA ASP A 72 -5.68 4.62 2.17
C ASP A 72 -6.36 3.56 3.07
N GLN A 73 -7.03 2.56 2.48
CA GLN A 73 -7.70 1.49 3.23
C GLN A 73 -6.75 0.37 3.69
N ALA A 74 -5.65 0.12 2.98
CA ALA A 74 -4.67 -0.90 3.34
C ALA A 74 -3.90 -0.56 4.63
N GLN A 75 -3.98 0.69 5.10
CA GLN A 75 -3.48 1.09 6.42
C GLN A 75 -4.38 0.62 7.59
N VAL A 76 -5.55 0.03 7.30
CA VAL A 76 -6.49 -0.57 8.27
C VAL A 76 -6.39 -2.11 8.26
N VAL A 77 -5.22 -2.66 7.92
CA VAL A 77 -4.95 -4.09 8.15
C VAL A 77 -4.73 -4.28 9.65
N ALA A 78 -5.51 -5.18 10.25
CA ALA A 78 -5.42 -5.50 11.67
C ALA A 78 -3.96 -5.77 12.07
N PRO A 79 -3.49 -5.20 13.21
CA PRO A 79 -2.11 -5.41 13.64
C PRO A 79 -1.85 -6.90 13.83
N GLU A 80 -0.70 -7.38 13.38
CA GLU A 80 -0.32 -8.79 13.47
C GLU A 80 -0.53 -9.31 14.91
N PRO A 81 -0.98 -10.55 15.12
CA PRO A 81 -1.23 -11.04 16.47
C PRO A 81 0.06 -10.98 17.32
N LEU A 82 -0.04 -10.40 18.52
CA LEU A 82 1.07 -10.40 19.46
C LEU A 82 1.37 -11.81 19.94
N THR A 83 2.63 -12.20 19.83
CA THR A 83 3.19 -13.40 20.44
C THR A 83 3.96 -13.02 21.69
N ILE A 84 3.66 -13.66 22.81
CA ILE A 84 4.32 -13.42 24.10
C ILE A 84 5.34 -14.53 24.32
N VAL A 85 6.57 -14.15 24.63
CA VAL A 85 7.65 -15.07 24.99
C VAL A 85 8.09 -14.76 26.42
N GLU A 86 7.86 -15.71 27.33
CA GLU A 86 8.43 -15.66 28.68
C GLU A 86 9.89 -16.12 28.61
N ILE A 87 10.81 -15.18 28.75
CA ILE A 87 12.25 -15.47 28.78
C ILE A 87 12.64 -15.91 30.20
N SER A 88 12.06 -15.27 31.20
CA SER A 88 12.14 -15.63 32.61
C SER A 88 10.93 -15.09 33.36
N PHE A 89 10.77 -15.49 34.62
CA PHE A 89 9.72 -14.96 35.50
C PHE A 89 9.72 -13.42 35.58
N ASP A 90 10.89 -12.80 35.45
CA ASP A 90 11.08 -11.35 35.57
C ASP A 90 11.24 -10.63 34.22
N HIS A 91 11.22 -11.36 33.09
CA HIS A 91 11.44 -10.80 31.76
C HIS A 91 10.54 -11.45 30.70
N HIS A 92 9.69 -10.63 30.09
CA HIS A 92 8.74 -11.06 29.07
C HIS A 92 8.90 -10.20 27.82
N GLU A 93 8.77 -10.81 26.65
CA GLU A 93 8.92 -10.13 25.37
C GLU A 93 7.67 -10.32 24.50
N TYR A 94 7.31 -9.27 23.77
CA TYR A 94 6.12 -9.19 22.95
C TYR A 94 6.52 -8.94 21.50
N TYR A 95 6.11 -9.84 20.61
CA TYR A 95 6.49 -9.84 19.20
C TYR A 95 5.28 -9.68 18.29
N ALA A 96 5.41 -8.86 17.25
CA ALA A 96 4.55 -8.86 16.07
C ALA A 96 5.30 -9.59 14.96
N GLY A 97 4.86 -10.80 14.62
CA GLY A 97 5.63 -11.69 13.75
C GLY A 97 7.01 -11.99 14.34
N ASN A 98 8.07 -11.54 13.66
CA ASN A 98 9.46 -11.70 14.09
C ASN A 98 10.08 -10.42 14.70
N GLN A 99 9.27 -9.38 14.93
CA GLN A 99 9.75 -8.08 15.37
C GLN A 99 9.41 -7.82 16.85
N LEU A 100 10.41 -7.49 17.68
CA LEU A 100 10.23 -7.20 19.10
C LEU A 100 9.55 -5.83 19.30
N VAL A 101 8.31 -5.83 19.75
CA VAL A 101 7.45 -4.64 19.93
C VAL A 101 7.60 -4.03 21.32
N ALA A 102 7.65 -4.86 22.35
CA ALA A 102 7.81 -4.40 23.73
C ALA A 102 8.44 -5.50 24.58
N SER A 103 8.98 -5.11 25.72
CA SER A 103 9.34 -6.05 26.78
C SER A 103 8.85 -5.55 28.14
N ILE A 104 8.63 -6.50 29.05
CA ILE A 104 8.37 -6.22 30.45
C ILE A 104 9.54 -6.75 31.26
N SER A 105 10.15 -5.89 32.07
CA SER A 105 11.21 -6.26 33.00
C SER A 105 10.83 -5.93 34.46
N HIS A 106 11.44 -6.66 35.38
CA HIS A 106 11.35 -6.38 36.82
C HIS A 106 12.51 -5.49 37.28
N ASP A 107 12.19 -4.40 37.97
CA ASP A 107 13.14 -3.43 38.54
C ASP A 107 13.07 -3.45 40.06
N ASP A 108 14.07 -4.08 40.68
CA ASP A 108 14.16 -4.28 42.13
C ASP A 108 14.36 -2.98 42.94
N ASN A 109 14.74 -1.88 42.28
CA ASN A 109 14.97 -0.60 42.97
C ASN A 109 13.67 0.10 43.37
N HIS A 110 12.52 -0.33 42.83
CA HIS A 110 11.23 0.26 43.10
C HIS A 110 10.40 -0.62 44.05
N LEU A 111 9.81 -0.04 45.10
CA LEU A 111 9.11 -0.83 46.11
C LEU A 111 7.65 -1.12 45.77
N THR A 112 6.99 -0.20 45.05
CA THR A 112 5.54 -0.27 44.81
C THR A 112 5.19 -0.52 43.35
N GLN A 113 6.13 -0.30 42.41
CA GLN A 113 5.89 -0.39 40.97
C GLN A 113 7.11 -1.00 40.27
N ARG A 114 7.29 -2.31 40.43
CA ARG A 114 8.47 -3.05 39.99
C ARG A 114 8.45 -3.45 38.53
N TRP A 115 7.27 -3.54 37.91
CA TRP A 115 7.15 -4.02 36.55
C TRP A 115 7.22 -2.85 35.59
N VAL A 116 8.11 -2.91 34.61
CA VAL A 116 8.42 -1.82 33.68
C VAL A 116 8.19 -2.30 32.26
N VAL A 117 7.43 -1.54 31.47
CA VAL A 117 7.28 -1.75 30.03
C VAL A 117 8.35 -0.92 29.32
N MET A 118 9.12 -1.60 28.48
CA MET A 118 10.16 -1.02 27.65
C MET A 118 9.77 -1.13 26.18
N VAL A 119 9.91 -0.04 25.43
CA VAL A 119 9.76 0.00 23.97
C VAL A 119 10.98 0.71 23.40
N ASN A 120 11.68 0.08 22.45
CA ASN A 120 12.96 0.57 21.91
C ASN A 120 14.00 0.91 23.00
N GLY A 121 14.03 0.14 24.09
CA GLY A 121 14.94 0.39 25.21
C GLY A 121 14.61 1.61 26.06
N LYS A 122 13.45 2.25 25.87
CA LYS A 122 12.95 3.36 26.69
C LYS A 122 11.79 2.89 27.56
N GLU A 123 11.77 3.30 28.83
CA GLU A 123 10.64 3.07 29.73
C GLU A 123 9.44 3.90 29.27
N VAL A 124 8.31 3.24 29.03
CA VAL A 124 7.07 3.88 28.56
C VAL A 124 5.93 3.77 29.57
N PHE A 125 5.97 2.76 30.43
CA PHE A 125 4.94 2.53 31.43
C PHE A 125 5.49 1.67 32.58
N ARG A 126 4.92 1.83 33.78
CA ARG A 126 5.32 1.10 34.97
C ARG A 126 4.11 0.75 35.82
N ALA A 127 4.11 -0.44 36.43
CA ALA A 127 3.05 -0.90 37.30
C ALA A 127 3.53 -1.79 38.44
N ASN A 128 2.61 -2.05 39.38
CA ASN A 128 2.82 -2.92 40.53
C ASN A 128 2.64 -4.42 40.21
N THR A 129 2.09 -4.77 39.05
CA THR A 129 1.88 -6.16 38.63
C THR A 129 2.19 -6.35 37.14
N LEU A 130 2.74 -7.52 36.79
CA LEU A 130 3.00 -7.95 35.41
C LEU A 130 1.74 -7.81 34.54
N MET A 131 0.58 -8.25 35.06
CA MET A 131 -0.70 -8.22 34.33
C MET A 131 -1.18 -6.82 33.94
N ARG A 132 -0.78 -5.78 34.68
CA ARG A 132 -1.08 -4.39 34.30
C ARG A 132 -0.23 -3.92 33.14
N CYS A 133 1.05 -4.30 33.14
CA CYS A 133 1.97 -4.06 32.03
C CYS A 133 1.53 -4.83 30.77
N ASP A 134 1.15 -6.11 30.92
CA ASP A 134 0.61 -6.93 29.82
C ASP A 134 -0.63 -6.29 29.18
N ARG A 135 -1.60 -5.90 30.01
CA ARG A 135 -2.81 -5.22 29.55
C ARG A 135 -2.51 -3.91 28.83
N PHE A 136 -1.57 -3.12 29.36
CA PHE A 136 -1.12 -1.89 28.72
C PHE A 136 -0.60 -2.17 27.31
N ILE A 137 0.33 -3.12 27.16
CA ILE A 137 0.90 -3.49 25.85
C ILE A 137 -0.19 -3.96 24.89
N CYS A 138 -1.05 -4.89 25.33
CA CYS A 138 -2.10 -5.45 24.47
C CYS A 138 -3.11 -4.41 24.00
N THR A 139 -3.52 -3.47 24.86
CA THR A 139 -4.44 -2.39 24.49
C THR A 139 -3.77 -1.41 23.53
N HIS A 140 -2.60 -0.88 23.91
CA HIS A 140 -1.93 0.13 23.10
C HIS A 140 -1.42 -0.40 21.75
N TYR A 141 -1.09 -1.69 21.67
CA TYR A 141 -0.77 -2.34 20.40
C TYR A 141 -1.99 -2.48 19.48
N LYS A 142 -3.14 -2.94 20.02
CA LYS A 142 -4.38 -3.06 19.25
C LYS A 142 -4.87 -1.70 18.73
N ASP A 143 -4.69 -0.66 19.53
CA ASP A 143 -5.11 0.70 19.21
C ASP A 143 -4.06 1.44 18.34
N GLY A 144 -2.90 0.83 18.05
CA GLY A 144 -1.83 1.46 17.28
C GLY A 144 -1.16 2.66 17.97
N THR A 145 -1.32 2.78 19.29
CA THR A 145 -0.81 3.90 20.11
C THR A 145 0.46 3.55 20.89
N LEU A 146 0.96 2.33 20.73
CA LEU A 146 2.25 1.94 21.29
C LEU A 146 3.37 2.74 20.58
N PRO A 147 4.36 3.28 21.31
CA PRO A 147 5.38 4.13 20.72
C PRO A 147 6.06 3.44 19.53
N VAL A 148 6.13 4.16 18.40
CA VAL A 148 6.63 3.62 17.13
C VAL A 148 8.04 3.05 17.31
N GLN A 149 8.27 1.85 16.79
CA GLN A 149 9.60 1.24 16.75
C GLN A 149 10.52 2.11 15.88
N GLU A 150 11.55 2.70 16.49
CA GLU A 150 12.62 3.33 15.73
C GLU A 150 13.31 2.21 14.96
N GLU A 151 13.25 2.24 13.61
CA GLU A 151 14.04 1.31 12.79
C GLU A 151 15.48 1.39 13.27
N ALA A 152 16.07 0.23 13.55
CA ALA A 152 17.45 0.12 13.97
C ALA A 152 18.34 0.73 12.89
N GLY A 153 18.68 2.01 13.05
CA GLY A 153 19.74 2.67 12.33
C GLY A 153 21.00 1.86 12.56
N VAL A 154 21.44 1.17 11.53
CA VAL A 154 22.71 0.44 11.47
C VAL A 154 23.82 1.41 11.88
N GLN A 155 24.28 1.31 13.13
CA GLN A 155 25.56 1.84 13.55
C GLN A 155 26.35 0.70 14.17
N GLY A 156 27.19 0.10 13.32
CA GLY A 156 28.21 -0.83 13.74
C GLY A 156 29.17 -0.12 14.70
N ALA A 157 29.04 -0.43 15.99
CA ALA A 157 30.13 -0.26 16.94
C ALA A 157 30.80 -1.62 17.09
N VAL A 158 31.83 -1.84 16.27
CA VAL A 158 32.81 -2.90 16.46
C VAL A 158 33.45 -2.69 17.83
N SER A 159 33.11 -3.55 18.79
CA SER A 159 33.84 -3.64 20.07
C SER A 159 35.26 -4.14 19.79
N PRO A 160 36.33 -3.40 20.14
CA PRO A 160 37.67 -3.93 20.05
C PRO A 160 37.86 -4.94 21.19
N ILE A 161 38.12 -6.19 20.80
CA ILE A 161 38.57 -7.27 21.68
C ILE A 161 39.85 -6.79 22.39
N ARG A 162 39.78 -6.60 23.72
CA ARG A 162 40.99 -6.41 24.54
C ARG A 162 41.79 -7.71 24.52
N ASN A 163 42.79 -7.76 23.65
CA ASN A 163 43.82 -8.79 23.69
C ASN A 163 44.66 -8.54 24.95
N SER A 164 44.44 -9.36 25.98
CA SER A 164 45.29 -9.41 27.17
C SER A 164 46.65 -9.98 26.75
N GLN A 165 47.58 -9.10 26.42
CA GLN A 165 48.95 -9.45 26.14
C GLN A 165 49.73 -9.48 27.46
N PHE A 166 50.16 -10.69 27.80
CA PHE A 166 51.25 -11.01 28.72
C PHE A 166 52.34 -9.94 28.74
N ALA A 167 52.70 -9.49 29.94
CA ALA A 167 53.98 -8.86 30.22
C ALA A 167 54.60 -9.53 31.44
N VAL A 168 55.62 -10.34 31.13
CA VAL A 168 56.83 -10.77 31.88
C VAL A 168 56.74 -10.84 33.40
#